data_AF-A0A2C5X449-F1
#
_entry.id   AF-A0A2C5X449-F1
#
_cell.length_a   1.000
_cell.length_b   1.000
_cell.length_c   1.000
_cell.angle_alpha   90.00
_cell.angle_beta   90.00
_cell.angle_gamma   90.00
#
_symmetry.space_group_name_H-M   'P 1'
#
loop_
_entity.id
_entity.type
_entity.pdbx_description
1 polymer ?
#
loop_
_entity_poly.entity_id
_entity_poly.type
_entity_poly.pdbx_seq_one_letter_code
_entity_poly.pdbx_strand_id
1 'polypeptide(L)'
;MKPSCISHGEVLRFVGDTWANHITHIRIVTTEHMSNDLMLLKFRDWDMARDFRKEYNGKRFNDRVADTCDVAFVKSIEFQSTAQPTETLPPASSSSNLRPFPPPPPGLPDIPICPVCLERMDDSSGLITIACQHIFHSTCLQKWQDGGCPVCRFASVVDDSIPGAQPFGQGVSNLCSVCDCTSDLWICLICGHVGCGRYKGAHAKDHWKDTAHNFALEIETQYVWDYGDDKWVHRFIREKGNGKLVELPERHLSRPGQNSADQDDQDNSHDDKHHRDAVPLEKYEAMSAEYTQLLVNQLESQRIYYEDIVSKTMDKADKATEHAESSKAMAQTLTSDNENLKAAVEELKKDMARLTRSVDQETARAAKAQDLARSLGKALQEEKEVNKGLMQRIQHVTTKKETYEEQLQALKTEVAGLQEMNHDLTMFISGQEKLREMENEGTIRREEIEGASTSAPVKKNRRRKN
;
A
#
# COMPACT_ATOMS: atom_id res chain seq x y z
N MET A 1 12.44 -9.89 -44.78
CA MET A 1 11.04 -9.48 -44.49
C MET A 1 11.13 -8.32 -43.52
N LYS A 2 10.74 -7.12 -43.97
CA LYS A 2 10.92 -5.87 -43.20
C LYS A 2 9.94 -5.87 -42.00
N PRO A 3 10.33 -5.38 -40.82
CA PRO A 3 9.35 -5.08 -39.77
C PRO A 3 8.38 -4.04 -40.34
N SER A 4 7.09 -4.32 -40.29
CA SER A 4 6.02 -3.36 -40.56
C SER A 4 5.94 -2.41 -39.37
N CYS A 5 6.90 -1.50 -39.28
CA CYS A 5 6.93 -0.47 -38.24
C CYS A 5 5.86 0.58 -38.55
N ILE A 6 4.91 0.70 -37.63
CA ILE A 6 3.76 1.59 -37.72
C ILE A 6 4.19 2.99 -37.29
N SER A 7 3.88 4.00 -38.12
CA SER A 7 4.11 5.40 -37.76
C SER A 7 3.03 5.94 -36.81
N HIS A 8 3.39 6.90 -35.96
CA HIS A 8 2.45 7.56 -35.04
C HIS A 8 1.26 8.22 -35.76
N GLY A 9 1.49 8.72 -36.98
CA GLY A 9 0.44 9.30 -37.82
C GLY A 9 -0.55 8.26 -38.35
N GLU A 10 -0.08 7.06 -38.73
CA GLU A 10 -0.95 5.97 -39.18
C GLU A 10 -1.80 5.42 -38.03
N VAL A 11 -1.23 5.32 -36.82
CA VAL A 11 -1.97 4.95 -35.60
C VAL A 11 -3.13 5.91 -35.35
N LEU A 12 -2.85 7.20 -35.31
CA LEU A 12 -3.88 8.21 -35.01
C LEU A 12 -4.97 8.22 -36.08
N ARG A 13 -4.59 8.01 -37.36
CA ARG A 13 -5.55 7.87 -38.45
C ARG A 13 -6.40 6.59 -38.37
N PHE A 14 -5.83 5.48 -37.92
CA PHE A 14 -6.53 4.20 -37.76
C PHE A 14 -7.54 4.23 -36.61
N VAL A 15 -7.17 4.84 -35.47
CA VAL A 15 -8.08 5.01 -34.31
C VAL A 15 -9.21 5.99 -34.65
N GLY A 16 -8.90 7.03 -35.43
CA GLY A 16 -9.86 8.04 -35.87
C GLY A 16 -10.29 8.99 -34.75
N ASP A 17 -10.73 10.18 -35.14
CA ASP A 17 -11.08 11.26 -34.20
C ASP A 17 -12.27 10.90 -33.29
N THR A 18 -13.14 9.97 -33.73
CA THR A 18 -14.31 9.52 -32.96
C THR A 18 -13.90 8.74 -31.71
N TRP A 19 -12.88 7.90 -31.79
CA TRP A 19 -12.43 7.07 -30.66
C TRP A 19 -11.31 7.74 -29.87
N ALA A 20 -10.53 8.63 -30.49
CA ALA A 20 -9.46 9.39 -29.83
C ALA A 20 -9.96 10.14 -28.57
N ASN A 21 -11.17 10.70 -28.60
CA ASN A 21 -11.76 11.41 -27.45
C ASN A 21 -12.09 10.51 -26.25
N HIS A 22 -12.30 9.21 -26.49
CA HIS A 22 -12.61 8.22 -25.44
C HIS A 22 -11.34 7.55 -24.89
N ILE A 23 -10.18 7.82 -25.48
CA ILE A 23 -8.90 7.25 -25.10
C ILE A 23 -8.11 8.28 -24.30
N THR A 24 -7.63 7.87 -23.13
CA THR A 24 -6.80 8.70 -22.25
C THR A 24 -5.32 8.58 -22.59
N HIS A 25 -4.85 7.37 -22.89
CA HIS A 25 -3.44 7.08 -23.17
C HIS A 25 -3.30 6.08 -24.31
N ILE A 26 -2.44 6.42 -25.26
CA ILE A 26 -2.00 5.54 -26.35
C ILE A 26 -0.49 5.34 -26.18
N ARG A 27 -0.05 4.10 -26.03
CA ARG A 27 1.37 3.77 -25.92
C ARG A 27 1.75 2.74 -26.96
N ILE A 28 2.74 3.08 -27.78
CA ILE A 28 3.30 2.17 -28.78
C ILE A 28 4.51 1.48 -28.15
N VAL A 29 4.54 0.15 -28.25
CA VAL A 29 5.60 -0.72 -27.72
C VAL A 29 6.17 -1.50 -28.88
N THR A 30 7.42 -1.23 -29.22
CA THR A 30 8.18 -2.02 -30.18
C THR A 30 8.90 -3.15 -29.43
N THR A 31 8.87 -4.37 -29.97
CA THR A 31 9.59 -5.52 -29.41
C THR A 31 10.69 -5.94 -30.37
N GLU A 32 11.86 -6.28 -29.86
CA GLU A 32 13.01 -6.70 -30.70
C GLU A 32 12.81 -8.09 -31.31
N HIS A 33 11.94 -8.92 -30.73
CA HIS A 33 11.80 -10.34 -31.06
C HIS A 33 10.49 -10.72 -31.78
N MET A 34 9.52 -9.80 -31.93
CA MET A 34 8.30 -10.05 -32.68
C MET A 34 8.16 -8.97 -33.76
N SER A 35 7.89 -9.39 -35.00
CA SER A 35 7.70 -8.51 -36.17
C SER A 35 6.47 -7.60 -36.08
N ASN A 36 5.76 -7.61 -34.95
CA ASN A 36 4.47 -6.99 -34.77
C ASN A 36 4.58 -5.89 -33.71
N ASP A 37 4.20 -4.67 -34.09
CA ASP A 37 4.11 -3.54 -33.17
C ASP A 37 2.89 -3.72 -32.26
N LEU A 38 3.10 -3.57 -30.95
CA LEU A 38 2.03 -3.64 -29.95
C LEU A 38 1.57 -2.23 -29.58
N MET A 39 0.26 -2.07 -29.44
CA MET A 39 -0.35 -0.81 -29.04
C MET A 39 -1.20 -1.00 -27.80
N LEU A 40 -0.89 -0.24 -26.75
CA LEU A 40 -1.67 -0.20 -25.51
C LEU A 40 -2.58 1.02 -25.53
N LEU A 41 -3.88 0.78 -25.42
CA LEU A 41 -4.92 1.81 -25.41
C LEU A 41 -5.63 1.80 -24.05
N LYS A 42 -5.63 2.95 -23.37
CA LYS A 42 -6.36 3.14 -22.10
C LYS A 42 -7.61 3.97 -22.35
N PHE A 43 -8.78 3.33 -22.28
CA PHE A 43 -10.08 4.00 -22.41
C PHE A 43 -10.54 4.65 -21.10
N ARG A 44 -11.37 5.70 -21.20
CA ARG A 44 -12.07 6.31 -20.06
C ARG A 44 -13.13 5.38 -19.49
N ASP A 45 -13.95 4.81 -20.39
CA ASP A 45 -15.09 3.97 -20.05
C ASP A 45 -14.90 2.54 -20.55
N TRP A 46 -15.26 1.58 -19.71
CA TRP A 46 -15.18 0.16 -20.04
C TRP A 46 -16.10 -0.24 -21.21
N ASP A 47 -17.31 0.35 -21.29
CA ASP A 47 -18.25 0.04 -22.37
C ASP A 47 -17.70 0.44 -23.74
N MET A 48 -17.00 1.58 -23.82
CA MET A 48 -16.35 2.04 -25.06
C MET A 48 -15.20 1.11 -25.47
N ALA A 49 -14.43 0.59 -24.52
CA ALA A 49 -13.38 -0.40 -24.81
C ALA A 49 -13.96 -1.71 -25.37
N ARG A 50 -15.12 -2.15 -24.87
CA ARG A 50 -15.83 -3.34 -25.38
C ARG A 50 -16.33 -3.13 -26.80
N ASP A 51 -16.90 -1.97 -27.09
CA ASP A 51 -17.44 -1.68 -28.41
C ASP A 51 -16.32 -1.42 -29.43
N PHE A 52 -15.21 -0.79 -29.02
CA PHE A 52 -13.99 -0.69 -29.82
C PHE A 52 -13.46 -2.08 -30.20
N ARG A 53 -13.40 -3.03 -29.25
CA ARG A 53 -12.97 -4.39 -29.55
C ARG A 53 -13.88 -5.09 -30.57
N LYS A 54 -15.20 -4.98 -30.44
CA LYS A 54 -16.14 -5.59 -31.40
C LYS A 54 -15.94 -5.04 -32.81
N GLU A 55 -15.66 -3.75 -32.91
CA GLU A 55 -15.56 -3.03 -34.17
C GLU A 55 -14.18 -3.17 -34.83
N TYR A 56 -13.09 -3.28 -34.07
CA TYR A 56 -11.71 -3.28 -34.60
C TYR A 56 -11.01 -4.63 -34.59
N ASN A 57 -11.53 -5.63 -33.87
CA ASN A 57 -10.95 -6.98 -33.87
C ASN A 57 -11.16 -7.65 -35.24
N GLY A 58 -10.07 -7.97 -35.93
CA GLY A 58 -10.07 -8.54 -37.29
C GLY A 58 -10.13 -7.50 -38.42
N LYS A 59 -10.09 -6.19 -38.12
CA LYS A 59 -9.98 -5.14 -39.16
C LYS A 59 -8.55 -5.01 -39.65
N ARG A 60 -8.40 -4.65 -40.94
CA ARG A 60 -7.09 -4.40 -41.54
C ARG A 60 -6.57 -3.04 -41.12
N PHE A 61 -5.30 -2.98 -40.70
CA PHE A 61 -4.68 -1.74 -40.22
C PHE A 61 -4.29 -0.79 -41.37
N ASN A 62 -3.83 -1.34 -42.51
CA ASN A 62 -3.48 -0.57 -43.69
C ASN A 62 -3.67 -1.42 -44.96
N ASP A 63 -4.06 -0.84 -46.10
CA ASP A 63 -4.22 -1.58 -47.37
C ASP A 63 -2.88 -2.13 -47.91
N ARG A 64 -1.76 -1.65 -47.34
CA ARG A 64 -0.39 -2.04 -47.71
C ARG A 64 0.13 -3.28 -46.99
N VAL A 65 -0.48 -3.67 -45.87
CA VAL A 65 -0.02 -4.80 -45.03
C VAL A 65 -1.21 -5.72 -44.83
N ALA A 66 -1.06 -7.00 -45.20
CA ALA A 66 -2.19 -7.95 -45.22
C ALA A 66 -2.69 -8.35 -43.82
N ASP A 67 -2.01 -7.90 -42.77
CA ASP A 67 -2.22 -8.31 -41.38
C ASP A 67 -3.46 -7.65 -40.77
N THR A 68 -4.21 -8.46 -40.03
CA THR A 68 -5.40 -8.06 -39.29
C THR A 68 -5.02 -7.62 -37.88
N CYS A 69 -5.68 -6.58 -37.37
CA CYS A 69 -5.52 -6.12 -36.00
C CYS A 69 -6.23 -7.09 -35.04
N ASP A 70 -5.48 -7.66 -34.10
CA ASP A 70 -6.02 -8.49 -33.02
C ASP A 70 -6.13 -7.66 -31.75
N VAL A 71 -7.36 -7.50 -31.24
CA VAL A 71 -7.64 -6.67 -30.06
C VAL A 71 -7.92 -7.55 -28.85
N ALA A 72 -7.04 -7.49 -27.86
CA ALA A 72 -7.13 -8.24 -26.61
C ALA A 72 -7.25 -7.31 -25.39
N PHE A 73 -7.93 -7.78 -24.34
CA PHE A 73 -7.97 -7.09 -23.05
C PHE A 73 -6.76 -7.48 -22.21
N VAL A 74 -6.08 -6.48 -21.65
CA VAL A 74 -4.91 -6.68 -20.79
C VAL A 74 -5.36 -6.84 -19.33
N LYS A 75 -4.96 -7.94 -18.68
CA LYS A 75 -5.31 -8.24 -17.29
C LYS A 75 -4.43 -7.49 -16.29
N SER A 76 -3.12 -7.44 -16.53
CA SER A 76 -2.14 -6.71 -15.72
C SER A 76 -0.92 -6.35 -16.58
N ILE A 77 -0.25 -5.25 -16.22
CA ILE A 77 1.01 -4.83 -16.83
C ILE A 77 2.02 -4.74 -15.68
N GLU A 78 3.08 -5.52 -15.75
CA GLU A 78 4.19 -5.49 -14.79
C GLU A 78 5.37 -4.77 -15.43
N PHE A 79 5.83 -3.69 -14.78
CA PHE A 79 7.01 -2.95 -15.20
C PHE A 79 8.23 -3.47 -14.45
N GLN A 80 9.10 -4.20 -15.15
CA GLN A 80 10.37 -4.61 -14.56
C GLN A 80 11.37 -3.45 -14.74
N SER A 81 11.41 -2.54 -13.76
CA SER A 81 12.47 -1.53 -13.69
C SER A 81 13.70 -2.14 -13.05
N THR A 82 14.74 -2.43 -13.84
CA THR A 82 16.10 -2.67 -13.31
C THR A 82 16.72 -1.33 -12.92
N ALA A 83 16.22 -0.73 -11.83
CA ALA A 83 16.88 0.39 -11.18
C ALA A 83 16.74 0.20 -9.67
N GLN A 84 17.89 0.00 -9.01
CA GLN A 84 18.02 0.08 -7.56
C GLN A 84 17.50 1.43 -7.04
N PRO A 85 16.94 1.50 -5.83
CA PRO A 85 16.58 2.76 -5.20
C PRO A 85 17.88 3.45 -4.75
N THR A 86 18.43 4.31 -5.60
CA THR A 86 19.50 5.24 -5.22
C THR A 86 18.91 6.64 -5.10
N GLU A 87 19.06 7.15 -3.89
CA GLU A 87 18.98 8.53 -3.43
C GLU A 87 18.79 9.63 -4.48
N THR A 88 17.78 10.45 -4.20
CA THR A 88 17.54 11.81 -4.67
C THR A 88 18.77 12.54 -5.21
N LEU A 89 18.83 12.71 -6.53
CA LEU A 89 19.60 13.77 -7.18
C LEU A 89 18.65 14.94 -7.53
N PRO A 90 19.11 16.20 -7.41
CA PRO A 90 18.30 17.37 -7.72
C PRO A 90 18.11 17.52 -9.24
N PRO A 91 16.99 18.10 -9.72
CA PRO A 91 16.78 18.29 -11.15
C PRO A 91 17.74 19.35 -11.70
N ALA A 92 18.34 19.01 -12.84
CA ALA A 92 19.24 19.87 -13.60
C ALA A 92 18.55 21.17 -14.03
N SER A 93 19.23 22.28 -13.76
CA SER A 93 18.87 23.63 -14.15
C SER A 93 19.01 23.80 -15.66
N SER A 94 17.90 23.78 -16.39
CA SER A 94 17.82 24.31 -17.75
C SER A 94 17.70 25.84 -17.68
N SER A 95 18.78 26.52 -18.03
CA SER A 95 18.85 27.97 -18.23
C SER A 95 18.10 28.38 -19.49
N SER A 96 16.93 29.00 -19.32
CA SER A 96 16.28 29.79 -20.37
C SER A 96 15.67 31.03 -19.74
N ASN A 97 16.21 32.19 -20.14
CA ASN A 97 15.74 33.52 -19.76
C ASN A 97 14.32 33.78 -20.28
N LEU A 98 13.30 33.46 -19.47
CA LEU A 98 12.00 34.11 -19.47
C LEU A 98 11.51 34.15 -18.01
N ARG A 99 10.86 35.26 -17.62
CA ARG A 99 10.43 35.57 -16.25
C ARG A 99 9.92 34.35 -15.45
N PRO A 100 10.26 34.19 -14.15
CA PRO A 100 9.72 33.08 -13.36
C PRO A 100 8.21 33.29 -13.14
N PHE A 101 7.40 32.35 -13.60
CA PHE A 101 6.01 32.26 -13.18
C PHE A 101 5.95 31.90 -11.68
N PRO A 102 4.94 32.39 -10.93
CA PRO A 102 4.78 32.08 -9.51
C PRO A 102 4.70 30.57 -9.27
N PRO A 103 5.25 30.08 -8.13
CA PRO A 103 5.23 28.66 -7.80
C PRO A 103 3.77 28.16 -7.67
N PRO A 104 3.45 26.95 -8.17
CA PRO A 104 2.10 26.43 -8.12
C PRO A 104 1.72 26.03 -6.68
N PRO A 105 0.42 26.15 -6.30
CA PRO A 105 -0.07 25.77 -4.98
C PRO A 105 0.06 24.25 -4.74
N PRO A 106 0.32 23.81 -3.50
CA PRO A 106 0.70 22.44 -3.18
C PRO A 106 -0.50 21.47 -3.26
N GLY A 107 -0.33 20.35 -3.96
CA GLY A 107 -1.28 19.22 -3.89
C GLY A 107 -1.53 18.41 -5.17
N LEU A 108 -0.91 18.73 -6.30
CA LEU A 108 -1.03 17.95 -7.54
C LEU A 108 0.34 17.36 -7.92
N PRO A 109 0.45 16.05 -8.22
CA PRO A 109 1.68 15.46 -8.73
C PRO A 109 2.14 16.25 -9.95
N ASP A 110 3.45 16.49 -10.10
CA ASP A 110 4.03 17.25 -11.21
C ASP A 110 3.58 16.65 -12.55
N ILE A 111 2.54 17.26 -13.12
CA ILE A 111 2.00 16.86 -14.41
C ILE A 111 3.00 17.36 -15.45
N PRO A 112 3.62 16.45 -16.23
CA PRO A 112 4.61 16.85 -17.21
C PRO A 112 3.96 17.80 -18.24
N ILE A 113 4.75 18.74 -18.77
CA ILE A 113 4.28 19.76 -19.71
C ILE A 113 4.50 19.24 -21.13
N CYS A 114 3.51 19.41 -22.01
CA CYS A 114 3.63 19.03 -23.41
C CYS A 114 4.70 19.90 -24.09
N PRO A 115 5.78 19.33 -24.66
CA PRO A 115 6.85 20.11 -25.30
C PRO A 115 6.41 20.90 -26.54
N VAL A 116 5.22 20.60 -27.08
CA VAL A 116 4.71 21.21 -28.32
C VAL A 116 3.82 22.42 -28.02
N CYS A 117 2.87 22.32 -27.08
CA CYS A 117 1.97 23.42 -26.72
C CYS A 117 2.32 24.12 -25.40
N LEU A 118 3.27 23.58 -24.62
CA LEU A 118 3.68 24.07 -23.30
C LEU A 118 2.56 24.10 -22.25
N GLU A 119 1.48 23.36 -22.48
CA GLU A 119 0.38 23.18 -21.52
C GLU A 119 0.57 21.91 -20.68
N ARG A 120 -0.08 21.86 -19.52
CA ARG A 120 -0.06 20.69 -18.63
C ARG A 120 -0.70 19.49 -19.31
N MET A 121 -0.03 18.34 -19.29
CA MET A 121 -0.54 17.09 -19.85
C MET A 121 -1.61 16.45 -18.97
N ASP A 122 -2.84 16.92 -19.11
CA ASP A 122 -3.98 16.38 -18.40
C ASP A 122 -4.57 15.13 -19.10
N ASP A 123 -5.21 14.24 -18.34
CA ASP A 123 -5.91 13.06 -18.89
C ASP A 123 -7.12 13.45 -19.80
N SER A 124 -7.40 14.76 -19.91
CA SER A 124 -8.51 15.31 -20.70
C SER A 124 -8.20 15.39 -22.20
N SER A 125 -6.92 15.54 -22.58
CA SER A 125 -6.48 15.86 -23.95
C SER A 125 -5.89 14.67 -24.74
N GLY A 126 -5.99 13.45 -24.20
CA GLY A 126 -5.58 12.20 -24.87
C GLY A 126 -4.07 12.17 -25.14
N LEU A 127 -3.33 11.40 -24.33
CA LEU A 127 -1.87 11.38 -24.36
C LEU A 127 -1.34 10.27 -25.28
N ILE A 128 -0.29 10.57 -26.03
CA ILE A 128 0.41 9.61 -26.89
C ILE A 128 1.87 9.48 -26.46
N THR A 129 2.29 8.26 -26.20
CA THR A 129 3.69 7.89 -25.94
C THR A 129 4.26 7.19 -27.17
N ILE A 130 5.26 7.83 -27.76
CA ILE A 130 5.91 7.35 -28.97
C ILE A 130 7.05 6.37 -28.66
N ALA A 131 7.63 5.71 -29.67
CA ALA A 131 8.61 4.63 -29.47
C ALA A 131 9.86 5.04 -28.66
N CYS A 132 10.28 6.29 -28.75
CA CYS A 132 11.37 6.85 -27.93
C CYS A 132 10.93 7.27 -26.50
N GLN A 133 9.75 6.85 -26.06
CA GLN A 133 9.16 7.08 -24.72
C GLN A 133 8.89 8.55 -24.34
N HIS A 134 8.90 9.47 -25.29
CA HIS A 134 8.42 10.84 -25.07
C HIS A 134 6.89 10.92 -25.17
N ILE A 135 6.28 11.78 -24.36
CA ILE A 135 4.83 11.90 -24.20
C ILE A 135 4.35 13.25 -24.74
N PHE A 136 3.26 13.24 -25.50
CA PHE A 136 2.65 14.42 -26.11
C PHE A 136 1.12 14.35 -26.06
N HIS A 137 0.43 15.49 -26.23
CA HIS A 137 -0.99 15.45 -26.60
C HIS A 137 -1.14 14.85 -28.00
N SER A 138 -2.12 13.98 -28.18
CA SER A 138 -2.47 13.36 -29.47
C SER A 138 -2.66 14.41 -30.58
N THR A 139 -3.35 15.51 -30.27
CA THR A 139 -3.59 16.64 -31.20
C THR A 139 -2.33 17.42 -31.54
N CYS A 140 -1.40 17.56 -30.60
CA CYS A 140 -0.12 18.24 -30.82
C CYS A 140 0.80 17.44 -31.74
N LEU A 141 0.86 16.12 -31.54
CA LEU A 141 1.66 15.25 -32.39
C LEU A 141 1.02 15.05 -33.78
N GLN A 142 -0.31 15.04 -33.89
CA GLN A 142 -1.02 14.94 -35.17
C GLN A 142 -0.73 16.14 -36.10
N LYS A 143 -0.55 17.34 -35.54
CA LYS A 143 -0.17 18.54 -36.30
C LYS A 143 1.31 18.56 -36.71
N TRP A 144 2.12 17.68 -36.12
CA TRP A 144 3.55 17.58 -36.39
C TRP A 144 3.81 16.69 -37.61
N GLN A 145 4.17 17.31 -38.74
CA GLN A 145 4.20 16.64 -40.06
C GLN A 145 5.42 15.75 -40.28
N ASP A 146 6.51 15.93 -39.52
CA ASP A 146 7.82 15.34 -39.83
C ASP A 146 8.01 13.89 -39.35
N GLY A 147 6.97 13.22 -38.83
CA GLY A 147 7.03 11.80 -38.42
C GLY A 147 8.02 11.45 -37.30
N GLY A 148 8.81 12.42 -36.84
CA GLY A 148 9.83 12.27 -35.80
C GLY A 148 9.45 12.93 -34.48
N CYS A 149 10.08 12.46 -33.41
CA CYS A 149 9.91 13.02 -32.07
C CYS A 149 10.33 14.51 -32.01
N PRO A 150 9.48 15.43 -31.53
CA PRO A 150 9.86 16.84 -31.32
C PRO A 150 11.03 17.02 -30.34
N VAL A 151 11.23 16.08 -29.41
CA VAL A 151 12.24 16.16 -28.34
C VAL A 151 13.56 15.55 -28.79
N CYS A 152 13.57 14.30 -29.23
CA CYS A 152 14.81 13.58 -29.56
C CYS A 152 15.00 13.33 -31.07
N ARG A 153 14.09 13.79 -31.92
CA ARG A 153 14.10 13.57 -33.38
C ARG A 153 14.16 12.11 -33.82
N PHE A 154 13.90 11.17 -32.91
CA PHE A 154 13.70 9.77 -33.26
C PHE A 154 12.52 9.67 -34.23
N ALA A 155 12.82 9.38 -35.50
CA ALA A 155 11.85 9.06 -36.52
C ALA A 155 11.71 7.54 -36.58
N SER A 156 10.48 7.05 -36.41
CA SER A 156 10.21 5.67 -36.78
C SER A 156 10.26 5.62 -38.30
N VAL A 157 11.18 4.80 -38.81
CA VAL A 157 11.44 4.41 -40.21
C VAL A 157 12.24 5.34 -41.13
N VAL A 158 13.47 4.88 -41.36
CA VAL A 158 14.14 4.71 -42.67
C VAL A 158 13.17 4.61 -43.86
N ASP A 159 12.95 5.71 -44.56
CA ASP A 159 12.57 5.69 -45.96
C ASP A 159 13.82 5.96 -46.81
N ASP A 160 14.33 4.93 -47.50
CA ASP A 160 15.41 5.04 -48.49
C ASP A 160 15.03 5.92 -49.71
N SER A 161 13.84 6.53 -49.71
CA SER A 161 13.33 7.36 -50.81
C SER A 161 13.78 8.82 -50.78
N ILE A 162 14.53 9.27 -49.76
CA ILE A 162 15.06 10.65 -49.70
C ILE A 162 16.60 10.62 -49.72
N PRO A 163 17.25 10.83 -50.88
CA PRO A 163 18.70 11.02 -50.93
C PRO A 163 19.06 12.31 -50.19
N GLY A 164 19.63 12.17 -48.99
CA GLY A 164 20.16 13.30 -48.19
C GLY A 164 19.58 13.47 -46.78
N ALA A 165 18.62 12.65 -46.35
CA ALA A 165 18.06 12.71 -44.99
C ALA A 165 18.69 11.66 -44.04
N GLN A 166 20.01 11.48 -44.10
CA GLN A 166 20.75 10.71 -43.10
C GLN A 166 21.25 11.69 -42.02
N PRO A 167 20.72 11.67 -40.78
CA PRO A 167 21.32 12.40 -39.68
C PRO A 167 22.74 11.85 -39.42
N PHE A 168 23.69 12.76 -39.21
CA PHE A 168 25.09 12.44 -38.94
C PHE A 168 25.19 11.47 -37.75
N GLY A 169 25.72 10.26 -37.96
CA GLY A 169 26.03 9.32 -36.88
C GLY A 169 25.08 8.13 -36.68
N GLN A 170 24.06 7.93 -37.52
CA GLN A 170 23.25 6.70 -37.43
C GLN A 170 24.00 5.51 -38.07
N GLY A 171 24.76 4.78 -37.26
CA GLY A 171 25.55 3.62 -37.68
C GLY A 171 26.95 3.52 -37.08
N VAL A 172 27.41 4.51 -36.31
CA VAL A 172 28.70 4.42 -35.61
C VAL A 172 28.52 3.67 -34.31
N SER A 173 29.10 2.48 -34.22
CA SER A 173 29.35 1.80 -32.96
C SER A 173 30.13 2.73 -32.02
N ASN A 174 29.71 2.88 -30.76
CA ASN A 174 30.46 3.58 -29.71
C ASN A 174 31.71 2.78 -29.27
N LEU A 175 32.46 2.28 -30.26
CA LEU A 175 33.63 1.45 -30.10
C LEU A 175 34.69 1.92 -31.11
N CYS A 176 35.95 1.86 -30.73
CA CYS A 176 37.05 2.11 -31.65
C CYS A 176 37.04 1.08 -32.78
N SER A 177 37.08 1.51 -34.04
CA SER A 177 37.00 0.63 -35.21
C SER A 177 38.20 -0.33 -35.40
N VAL A 178 39.23 -0.23 -34.54
CA VAL A 178 40.45 -1.05 -34.62
C VAL A 178 40.57 -2.01 -33.42
N CYS A 179 40.23 -1.56 -32.21
CA CYS A 179 40.45 -2.34 -30.99
C CYS A 179 39.22 -2.50 -30.08
N ASP A 180 38.05 -2.07 -30.54
CA ASP A 180 36.77 -2.16 -29.82
C ASP A 180 36.79 -1.52 -28.41
N CYS A 181 37.69 -0.57 -28.16
CA CYS A 181 37.70 0.18 -26.91
C CYS A 181 36.44 1.06 -26.81
N THR A 182 35.86 1.18 -25.61
CA THR A 182 34.61 1.93 -25.35
C THR A 182 34.83 3.28 -24.65
N SER A 183 36.07 3.65 -24.37
CA SER A 183 36.43 4.84 -23.58
C SER A 183 37.47 5.69 -24.30
N ASP A 184 37.46 7.02 -24.08
CA ASP A 184 38.37 7.97 -24.72
C ASP A 184 38.29 7.84 -26.26
N LEU A 185 37.10 8.06 -26.80
CA LEU A 185 36.76 7.89 -28.21
C LEU A 185 36.73 9.22 -28.97
N TRP A 186 37.31 9.19 -30.16
CA TRP A 186 37.50 10.34 -31.02
C TRP A 186 36.95 10.04 -32.40
N ILE A 187 36.10 10.92 -32.91
CA ILE A 187 35.54 10.81 -34.27
C ILE A 187 36.21 11.79 -35.21
N CYS A 188 36.70 11.30 -36.34
CA CYS A 188 37.24 12.13 -37.40
C CYS A 188 36.12 12.95 -38.06
N LEU A 189 36.25 14.27 -38.08
CA LEU A 189 35.22 15.16 -38.65
C LEU A 189 35.17 15.16 -40.19
N ILE A 190 36.20 14.60 -40.83
CA ILE A 190 36.30 14.56 -42.29
C ILE A 190 35.65 13.29 -42.85
N CYS A 191 35.84 12.13 -42.21
CA CYS A 191 35.38 10.84 -42.73
C CYS A 191 34.57 9.98 -41.76
N GLY A 192 34.35 10.42 -40.53
CA GLY A 192 33.56 9.68 -39.53
C GLY A 192 34.23 8.46 -38.92
N HIS A 193 35.53 8.23 -39.14
CA HIS A 193 36.27 7.14 -38.49
C HIS A 193 36.36 7.35 -36.96
N VAL A 194 36.12 6.31 -36.16
CA VAL A 194 36.15 6.37 -34.69
C VAL A 194 37.39 5.64 -34.16
N GLY A 195 38.31 6.40 -33.57
CA GLY A 195 39.55 5.90 -32.98
C GLY A 195 39.63 6.15 -31.48
N CYS A 196 40.36 5.31 -30.75
CA CYS A 196 40.68 5.60 -29.34
C CYS A 196 41.79 6.65 -29.22
N GLY A 197 41.78 7.40 -28.12
CA GLY A 197 42.68 8.51 -27.84
C GLY A 197 44.14 8.11 -27.65
N ARG A 198 45.00 9.14 -27.57
CA ARG A 198 46.47 9.01 -27.51
C ARG A 198 46.95 8.19 -26.31
N TYR A 199 46.23 8.23 -25.19
CA TYR A 199 46.59 7.54 -23.94
C TYR A 199 46.02 6.12 -23.85
N LYS A 200 45.29 5.68 -24.87
CA LYS A 200 44.82 4.31 -25.05
C LYS A 200 45.68 3.63 -26.13
N GLY A 201 45.10 3.35 -27.29
CA GLY A 201 45.78 2.75 -28.44
C GLY A 201 46.20 3.74 -29.52
N ALA A 202 45.92 5.04 -29.37
CA ALA A 202 46.26 6.10 -30.33
C ALA A 202 45.74 5.90 -31.77
N HIS A 203 44.74 5.05 -31.99
CA HIS A 203 44.17 4.79 -33.32
C HIS A 203 43.58 6.04 -34.00
N ALA A 204 43.11 7.03 -33.23
CA ALA A 204 42.68 8.31 -33.81
C ALA A 204 43.87 9.11 -34.41
N LYS A 205 45.06 8.99 -33.80
CA LYS A 205 46.29 9.62 -34.29
C LYS A 205 46.88 8.85 -35.46
N ASP A 206 46.82 7.52 -35.43
CA ASP A 206 47.32 6.70 -36.54
C ASP A 206 46.44 6.87 -37.78
N HIS A 207 45.11 6.96 -37.61
CA HIS A 207 44.20 7.35 -38.69
C HIS A 207 44.59 8.69 -39.34
N TRP A 208 44.93 9.70 -38.54
CA TRP A 208 45.43 10.97 -39.09
C TRP A 208 46.72 10.81 -39.90
N LYS A 209 47.69 9.99 -39.43
CA LYS A 209 48.93 9.76 -40.18
C LYS A 209 48.67 9.07 -41.51
N ASP A 210 47.70 8.17 -41.56
CA ASP A 210 47.41 7.38 -42.76
C ASP A 210 46.55 8.15 -43.78
N THR A 211 45.60 8.97 -43.31
CA THR A 211 44.63 9.65 -44.19
C THR A 211 44.81 11.17 -44.28
N ALA A 212 45.73 11.75 -43.52
CA ALA A 212 45.92 13.20 -43.39
C ALA A 212 44.65 13.96 -42.98
N HIS A 213 43.76 13.32 -42.21
CA HIS A 213 42.56 13.97 -41.67
C HIS A 213 42.86 14.71 -40.37
N ASN A 214 43.04 16.03 -40.47
CA ASN A 214 43.59 16.83 -39.38
C ASN A 214 42.65 17.03 -38.19
N PHE A 215 41.32 16.94 -38.36
CA PHE A 215 40.37 17.27 -37.31
C PHE A 215 39.67 16.05 -36.72
N ALA A 216 39.75 15.92 -35.39
CA ALA A 216 39.00 14.93 -34.63
C ALA A 216 38.27 15.56 -33.44
N LEU A 217 37.07 15.06 -33.16
CA LEU A 217 36.23 15.49 -32.04
C LEU A 217 36.27 14.42 -30.96
N GLU A 218 36.59 14.81 -29.72
CA GLU A 218 36.44 13.94 -28.56
C GLU A 218 34.96 13.82 -28.19
N ILE A 219 34.42 12.60 -28.17
CA ILE A 219 32.97 12.37 -28.06
C ILE A 219 32.44 12.82 -26.69
N GLU A 220 33.21 12.64 -25.62
CA GLU A 220 32.79 12.94 -24.25
C GLU A 220 32.77 14.46 -23.95
N THR A 221 33.82 15.16 -24.34
CA THR A 221 33.99 16.60 -24.02
C THR A 221 33.52 17.53 -25.13
N GLN A 222 33.29 16.99 -26.34
CA GLN A 222 32.95 17.75 -27.55
C GLN A 222 34.01 18.79 -27.96
N TYR A 223 35.25 18.63 -27.48
CA TYR A 223 36.39 19.43 -27.93
C TYR A 223 36.96 18.89 -29.23
N VAL A 224 37.37 19.82 -30.09
CA VAL A 224 37.98 19.50 -31.39
C VAL A 224 39.48 19.68 -31.28
N TRP A 225 40.20 18.64 -31.67
CA TRP A 225 41.64 18.62 -31.76
C TRP A 225 42.09 18.76 -33.21
N ASP A 226 43.08 19.62 -33.46
CA ASP A 226 43.80 19.72 -34.72
C ASP A 226 45.12 18.96 -34.62
N TYR A 227 45.25 17.86 -35.36
CA TYR A 227 46.47 17.07 -35.42
C TYR A 227 47.57 17.72 -36.27
N GLY A 228 47.23 18.60 -37.22
CA GLY A 228 48.21 19.30 -38.04
C GLY A 228 48.97 20.37 -37.25
N ASP A 229 48.23 21.17 -36.48
CA ASP A 229 48.78 22.26 -35.67
C ASP A 229 49.03 21.85 -34.19
N ASP A 230 48.78 20.59 -33.83
CA ASP A 230 48.87 20.01 -32.47
C ASP A 230 48.26 20.91 -31.38
N LYS A 231 47.09 21.49 -31.66
CA LYS A 231 46.39 22.44 -30.78
C LYS A 231 44.91 22.13 -30.65
N TRP A 232 44.34 22.53 -29.52
CA TRP A 232 42.88 22.55 -29.34
C TRP A 232 42.28 23.64 -30.22
N VAL A 233 41.25 23.29 -30.99
CA VAL A 233 40.44 24.25 -31.72
C VAL A 233 39.41 24.84 -30.75
N HIS A 234 39.61 26.09 -30.35
CA HIS A 234 38.63 26.81 -29.56
C HIS A 234 37.33 26.98 -30.36
N ARG A 235 36.22 26.51 -29.76
CA ARG A 235 34.90 26.61 -30.36
C ARG A 235 34.47 28.08 -30.40
N PHE A 236 34.52 28.67 -31.59
CA PHE A 236 33.60 29.74 -31.95
C PHE A 236 32.18 29.15 -31.89
N ILE A 237 31.49 29.36 -30.77
CA ILE A 237 30.06 29.06 -30.69
C ILE A 237 29.38 30.04 -31.66
N ARG A 238 28.99 29.56 -32.84
CA ARG A 238 28.00 30.25 -33.65
C ARG A 238 26.69 30.23 -32.88
N GLU A 239 26.28 31.37 -32.32
CA GLU A 239 24.86 31.58 -32.04
C GLU A 239 24.12 31.46 -33.39
N LYS A 240 23.15 30.55 -33.46
CA LYS A 240 22.21 30.46 -34.57
C LYS A 240 21.37 31.75 -34.59
N GLY A 241 21.83 32.80 -35.27
CA GLY A 241 20.98 33.98 -35.47
C GLY A 241 21.60 35.18 -36.17
N ASN A 242 22.88 35.49 -35.98
CA ASN A 242 23.45 36.73 -36.54
C ASN A 242 24.92 36.56 -36.96
N GLY A 243 25.17 36.64 -38.27
CA GLY A 243 26.51 36.62 -38.85
C GLY A 243 27.29 37.93 -38.60
N LYS A 244 27.45 38.35 -37.35
CA LYS A 244 28.29 39.50 -36.97
C LYS A 244 29.39 39.02 -36.03
N LEU A 245 30.61 38.94 -36.56
CA LEU A 245 31.81 38.65 -35.77
C LEU A 245 32.03 39.80 -34.77
N VAL A 246 32.14 39.45 -33.49
CA VAL A 246 32.61 40.37 -32.46
C VAL A 246 34.02 39.91 -32.07
N GLU A 247 35.02 40.66 -32.54
CA GLU A 247 36.38 40.59 -32.00
C GLU A 247 36.39 41.31 -30.64
N LEU A 248 36.78 40.61 -29.58
CA LEU A 248 37.15 41.26 -28.33
C LEU A 248 38.67 41.55 -28.36
N PRO A 249 39.11 42.72 -27.86
CA PRO A 249 40.50 43.14 -27.91
C PRO A 249 41.45 42.11 -27.28
N GLU A 250 42.52 41.81 -28.00
CA GLU A 250 43.64 41.01 -27.54
C GLU A 250 44.14 41.56 -26.19
N ARG A 251 44.10 40.72 -25.15
CA ARG A 251 44.80 41.00 -23.90
C ARG A 251 46.29 40.90 -24.20
N HIS A 252 46.92 42.05 -24.45
CA HIS A 252 48.37 42.21 -24.41
C HIS A 252 48.92 41.64 -23.10
N LEU A 253 49.51 40.45 -23.18
CA LEU A 253 50.46 39.98 -22.19
C LEU A 253 51.72 40.84 -22.35
N SER A 254 51.78 41.91 -21.56
CA SER A 254 52.99 42.71 -21.38
C SER A 254 54.12 41.83 -20.87
N ARG A 255 55.10 41.60 -21.74
CA ARG A 255 56.44 41.12 -21.39
C ARG A 255 57.27 42.34 -20.95
N PRO A 256 57.76 42.41 -19.70
CA PRO A 256 58.59 43.53 -19.26
C PRO A 256 60.06 43.27 -19.62
N GLY A 257 60.71 44.29 -20.19
CA GLY A 257 62.16 44.43 -20.18
C GLY A 257 62.82 44.37 -21.56
N GLN A 258 63.12 45.55 -22.11
CA GLN A 258 64.47 45.92 -22.52
C GLN A 258 64.55 47.44 -22.79
N ASN A 259 65.43 48.10 -22.04
CA ASN A 259 65.87 49.48 -22.23
C ASN A 259 66.83 49.57 -23.42
N SER A 260 66.74 50.67 -24.17
CA SER A 260 67.83 51.44 -24.83
C SER A 260 67.13 52.63 -25.51
N ALA A 261 67.14 53.85 -24.95
CA ALA A 261 68.22 54.83 -24.97
C ALA A 261 68.72 55.17 -26.40
N ASP A 262 68.42 56.41 -26.77
CA ASP A 262 69.21 57.35 -27.57
C ASP A 262 68.82 57.68 -29.03
N GLN A 263 68.67 59.00 -29.19
CA GLN A 263 69.04 59.90 -30.28
C GLN A 263 67.93 60.63 -31.06
N ASP A 264 67.83 61.90 -30.69
CA ASP A 264 67.42 63.10 -31.42
C ASP A 264 67.68 63.04 -32.94
N ASP A 265 66.74 63.59 -33.72
CA ASP A 265 67.11 64.62 -34.70
C ASP A 265 65.90 65.46 -35.15
N GLN A 266 66.22 66.69 -35.49
CA GLN A 266 65.38 67.87 -35.61
C GLN A 266 64.62 68.01 -36.96
N ASP A 267 63.46 68.65 -36.84
CA ASP A 267 62.94 69.72 -37.73
C ASP A 267 62.42 69.39 -39.15
N ASN A 268 61.10 69.56 -39.34
CA ASN A 268 60.59 70.60 -40.23
C ASN A 268 59.07 70.76 -40.17
N SER A 269 58.67 72.04 -40.05
CA SER A 269 57.32 72.56 -40.18
C SER A 269 56.59 72.14 -41.45
N HIS A 270 55.34 71.70 -41.32
CA HIS A 270 54.27 72.14 -42.23
C HIS A 270 52.92 72.21 -41.50
N ASP A 271 52.42 73.43 -41.52
CA ASP A 271 51.09 73.91 -41.18
C ASP A 271 50.03 73.15 -41.99
N ASP A 272 49.11 72.42 -41.35
CA ASP A 272 47.76 72.32 -41.92
C ASP A 272 46.66 72.02 -40.91
N LYS A 273 45.52 72.65 -41.17
CA LYS A 273 44.35 72.80 -40.32
C LYS A 273 43.53 71.52 -40.26
N HIS A 274 43.49 70.87 -39.10
CA HIS A 274 42.40 69.95 -38.75
C HIS A 274 41.94 70.14 -37.30
N HIS A 275 41.36 71.30 -37.00
CA HIS A 275 40.43 71.38 -35.88
C HIS A 275 39.05 70.93 -36.36
N ARG A 276 38.70 69.67 -36.09
CA ARG A 276 37.32 69.22 -35.82
C ARG A 276 37.29 67.75 -35.39
N ASP A 277 37.53 67.52 -34.10
CA ASP A 277 36.51 67.07 -33.14
C ASP A 277 37.16 66.38 -31.92
N ALA A 278 38.19 67.00 -31.34
CA ALA A 278 38.74 66.55 -30.06
C ALA A 278 37.87 67.14 -28.95
N VAL A 279 37.00 66.31 -28.38
CA VAL A 279 36.24 66.66 -27.17
C VAL A 279 37.25 67.02 -26.07
N PRO A 280 37.15 68.19 -25.41
CA PRO A 280 38.07 68.59 -24.34
C PRO A 280 38.18 67.51 -23.25
N LEU A 281 39.40 67.24 -22.79
CA LEU A 281 39.70 66.18 -21.80
C LEU A 281 38.84 66.32 -20.53
N GLU A 282 38.57 67.56 -20.10
CA GLU A 282 37.69 67.89 -18.97
C GLU A 282 36.25 67.39 -19.17
N LYS A 283 35.73 67.40 -20.41
CA LYS A 283 34.41 66.84 -20.71
C LYS A 283 34.44 65.31 -20.71
N TYR A 284 35.54 64.70 -21.14
CA TYR A 284 35.72 63.25 -21.04
C TYR A 284 35.80 62.81 -19.57
N GLU A 285 36.51 63.55 -18.73
CA GLU A 285 36.57 63.32 -17.29
C GLU A 285 35.19 63.50 -16.63
N ALA A 286 34.45 64.56 -16.98
CA ALA A 286 33.08 64.76 -16.50
C ALA A 286 32.12 63.63 -16.95
N MET A 287 32.16 63.24 -18.23
CA MET A 287 31.39 62.10 -18.74
C MET A 287 31.80 60.78 -18.08
N SER A 288 33.09 60.58 -17.83
CA SER A 288 33.59 59.38 -17.15
C SER A 288 33.11 59.34 -15.69
N ALA A 289 33.09 60.48 -15.00
CA ALA A 289 32.62 60.62 -13.63
C ALA A 289 31.13 60.31 -13.53
N GLU A 290 30.31 60.87 -14.43
CA GLU A 290 28.88 60.57 -14.55
C GLU A 290 28.64 59.09 -14.85
N TYR A 291 29.42 58.49 -15.75
CA TYR A 291 29.34 57.07 -16.06
C TYR A 291 29.69 56.20 -14.85
N THR A 292 30.74 56.52 -14.10
CA THR A 292 31.05 55.84 -12.84
C THR A 292 29.93 55.99 -11.82
N GLN A 293 29.30 57.17 -11.70
CA GLN A 293 28.19 57.37 -10.77
C GLN A 293 26.97 56.53 -11.17
N LEU A 294 26.67 56.43 -12.47
CA LEU A 294 25.62 55.53 -12.98
C LEU A 294 25.95 54.07 -12.70
N LEU A 295 27.20 53.65 -12.90
CA LEU A 295 27.64 52.29 -12.59
C LEU A 295 27.55 51.98 -11.09
N VAL A 296 27.98 52.90 -10.23
CA VAL A 296 27.87 52.75 -8.76
C VAL A 296 26.41 52.67 -8.34
N ASN A 297 25.54 53.54 -8.87
CA ASN A 297 24.11 53.49 -8.58
C ASN A 297 23.49 52.16 -9.05
N GLN A 298 23.89 51.65 -10.22
CA GLN A 298 23.41 50.39 -10.74
C GLN A 298 23.88 49.22 -9.86
N LEU A 299 25.16 49.18 -9.48
CA LEU A 299 25.70 48.15 -8.60
C LEU A 299 25.06 48.18 -7.20
N GLU A 300 24.82 49.36 -6.65
CA GLU A 300 24.13 49.51 -5.36
C GLU A 300 22.68 49.02 -5.44
N SER A 301 21.98 49.31 -6.54
CA SER A 301 20.61 48.78 -6.75
C SER A 301 20.58 47.24 -6.85
N GLN A 302 21.57 46.65 -7.51
CA GLN A 302 21.70 45.20 -7.61
C GLN A 302 22.06 44.58 -6.26
N ARG A 303 22.96 45.20 -5.51
CA ARG A 303 23.33 44.77 -4.16
C ARG A 303 22.12 44.73 -3.25
N ILE A 304 21.36 45.83 -3.16
CA ILE A 304 20.16 45.91 -2.32
C ILE A 304 19.13 44.83 -2.72
N TYR A 305 18.94 44.61 -4.03
CA TYR A 305 18.03 43.57 -4.52
C TYR A 305 18.44 42.16 -4.10
N TYR A 306 19.72 41.80 -4.25
CA TYR A 306 20.20 40.48 -3.86
C TYR A 306 20.27 40.31 -2.34
N GLU A 307 20.64 41.35 -1.58
CA GLU A 307 20.60 41.33 -0.11
C GLU A 307 19.16 41.11 0.41
N ASP A 308 18.16 41.75 -0.19
CA ASP A 308 16.75 41.55 0.14
C ASP A 308 16.26 40.13 -0.20
N ILE A 309 16.67 39.57 -1.34
CA ILE A 309 16.38 38.17 -1.68
C ILE A 309 17.01 37.21 -0.67
N VAL A 310 18.31 37.39 -0.37
CA VAL A 310 19.03 36.55 0.58
C VAL A 310 18.35 36.60 1.96
N SER A 311 18.03 37.80 2.44
CA SER A 311 17.29 38.00 3.69
C SER A 311 15.95 37.27 3.70
N LYS A 312 15.13 37.44 2.65
CA LYS A 312 13.84 36.74 2.53
C LYS A 312 13.97 35.23 2.45
N THR A 313 15.03 34.72 1.81
CA THR A 313 15.29 33.27 1.77
C THR A 313 15.75 32.74 3.12
N MET A 314 16.55 33.51 3.86
CA MET A 314 16.99 33.19 5.20
C MET A 314 15.80 33.12 6.17
N ASP A 315 14.92 34.14 6.18
CA ASP A 315 13.69 34.14 7.00
C ASP A 315 12.78 32.93 6.71
N LYS A 316 12.73 32.49 5.44
CA LYS A 316 11.95 31.31 5.05
C LYS A 316 12.62 30.02 5.52
N ALA A 317 13.95 29.94 5.44
CA ALA A 317 14.72 28.81 5.94
C ALA A 317 14.55 28.68 7.46
N ASP A 318 14.67 29.79 8.20
CA ASP A 318 14.52 29.81 9.65
C ASP A 318 13.12 29.34 10.08
N LYS A 319 12.07 29.88 9.46
CA LYS A 319 10.68 29.43 9.72
C LYS A 319 10.47 27.96 9.36
N ALA A 320 11.08 27.48 8.28
CA ALA A 320 11.00 26.07 7.90
C ALA A 320 11.73 25.17 8.92
N THR A 321 12.88 25.61 9.43
CA THR A 321 13.62 24.88 10.47
C THR A 321 12.88 24.86 11.80
N GLU A 322 12.33 25.99 12.26
CA GLU A 322 11.51 26.05 13.47
C GLU A 322 10.29 25.13 13.37
N HIS A 323 9.61 25.12 12.22
CA HIS A 323 8.49 24.22 11.98
C HIS A 323 8.91 22.76 11.98
N ALA A 324 10.06 22.43 11.37
CA ALA A 324 10.60 21.08 11.36
C ALA A 324 11.00 20.60 12.76
N GLU A 325 11.62 21.46 13.57
CA GLU A 325 11.97 21.15 14.95
C GLU A 325 10.74 20.97 15.84
N SER A 326 9.74 21.85 15.72
CA SER A 326 8.47 21.73 16.43
C SER A 326 7.74 20.43 16.06
N SER A 327 7.69 20.11 14.76
CA SER A 327 7.09 18.86 14.26
C SER A 327 7.84 17.63 14.78
N LYS A 328 9.17 17.68 14.83
CA LYS A 328 10.00 16.59 15.36
C LYS A 328 9.78 16.40 16.86
N ALA A 329 9.71 17.49 17.64
CA ALA A 329 9.41 17.42 19.07
C ALA A 329 8.01 16.81 19.31
N MET A 330 7.01 17.22 18.54
CA MET A 330 5.66 16.65 18.62
C MET A 330 5.65 15.16 18.26
N ALA A 331 6.37 14.76 17.20
CA ALA A 331 6.49 13.35 16.81
C ALA A 331 7.18 12.50 17.88
N GLN A 332 8.21 13.03 18.57
CA GLN A 332 8.88 12.34 19.67
C GLN A 332 7.95 12.13 20.86
N THR A 333 7.19 13.16 21.25
CA THR A 333 6.19 13.04 22.33
C THR A 333 5.12 12.00 21.97
N LEU A 334 4.57 12.06 20.76
CA LEU A 334 3.58 11.09 20.30
C LEU A 334 4.14 9.66 20.24
N THR A 335 5.43 9.50 19.95
CA THR A 335 6.08 8.18 19.94
C THR A 335 6.18 7.63 21.36
N SER A 336 6.62 8.44 22.32
CA SER A 336 6.66 8.08 23.75
C SER A 336 5.27 7.73 24.28
N ASP A 337 4.25 8.52 23.95
CA ASP A 337 2.86 8.25 24.35
C ASP A 337 2.33 6.94 23.75
N ASN A 338 2.68 6.64 22.49
CA ASN A 338 2.33 5.36 21.86
C ASN A 338 3.00 4.18 22.54
N GLU A 339 4.26 4.31 22.98
CA GLU A 339 4.95 3.26 23.73
C GLU A 339 4.30 3.03 25.11
N ASN A 340 3.95 4.11 25.81
CA ASN A 340 3.23 4.04 27.08
C ASN A 340 1.84 3.40 26.93
N LEU A 341 1.09 3.78 25.89
CA LEU A 341 -0.22 3.18 25.58
C LEU A 341 -0.10 1.69 25.23
N LYS A 342 0.92 1.30 24.45
CA LYS A 342 1.17 -0.12 24.15
C LYS A 342 1.48 -0.91 25.42
N ALA A 343 2.31 -0.37 26.32
CA ALA A 343 2.60 -1.01 27.59
C ALA A 343 1.34 -1.17 28.47
N ALA A 344 0.50 -0.13 28.54
CA ALA A 344 -0.77 -0.18 29.27
C ALA A 344 -1.75 -1.22 28.68
N VAL A 345 -1.82 -1.33 27.35
CA VAL A 345 -2.63 -2.35 26.67
C VAL A 345 -2.16 -3.77 26.99
N GLU A 346 -0.85 -4.01 26.96
CA GLU A 346 -0.30 -5.33 27.31
C GLU A 346 -0.55 -5.68 28.78
N GLU A 347 -0.48 -4.72 29.69
CA GLU A 347 -0.81 -4.97 31.09
C GLU A 347 -2.31 -5.24 31.30
N LEU A 348 -3.19 -4.46 30.65
CA LEU A 348 -4.62 -4.72 30.65
C LEU A 348 -4.97 -6.09 30.07
N LYS A 349 -4.27 -6.56 29.03
CA LYS A 349 -4.45 -7.91 28.50
C LYS A 349 -4.09 -9.00 29.51
N LYS A 350 -3.00 -8.83 30.27
CA LYS A 350 -2.64 -9.77 31.34
C LYS A 350 -3.68 -9.77 32.46
N ASP A 351 -4.15 -8.59 32.86
CA ASP A 351 -5.21 -8.45 33.86
C ASP A 351 -6.51 -9.09 33.39
N MET A 352 -6.91 -8.86 32.14
CA MET A 352 -8.06 -9.55 31.54
C MET A 352 -7.90 -11.07 31.59
N ALA A 353 -6.74 -11.61 31.19
CA ALA A 353 -6.49 -13.04 31.25
C ALA A 353 -6.56 -13.59 32.69
N ARG A 354 -6.06 -12.84 33.68
CA ARG A 354 -6.17 -13.19 35.11
C ARG A 354 -7.62 -13.19 35.57
N LEU A 355 -8.39 -12.16 35.24
CA LEU A 355 -9.80 -12.05 35.60
C LEU A 355 -10.63 -13.15 34.93
N THR A 356 -10.40 -13.44 33.64
CA THR A 356 -11.08 -14.53 32.93
C THR A 356 -10.83 -15.87 33.62
N ARG A 357 -9.59 -16.19 33.99
CA ARG A 357 -9.29 -17.42 34.75
C ARG A 357 -10.00 -17.48 36.11
N SER A 358 -10.10 -16.34 36.81
CA SER A 358 -10.83 -16.25 38.07
C SER A 358 -12.33 -16.51 37.88
N VAL A 359 -12.92 -15.92 36.85
CA VAL A 359 -14.33 -16.15 36.48
C VAL A 359 -14.55 -17.61 36.08
N ASP A 360 -13.67 -18.22 35.31
CA ASP A 360 -13.76 -19.65 34.95
C ASP A 360 -13.67 -20.55 36.19
N GLN A 361 -12.83 -20.18 37.15
CA GLN A 361 -12.70 -20.92 38.41
C GLN A 361 -13.98 -20.81 39.27
N GLU A 362 -14.54 -19.62 39.40
CA GLU A 362 -15.76 -19.41 40.19
C GLU A 362 -16.99 -19.99 39.50
N THR A 363 -17.09 -19.91 38.18
CA THR A 363 -18.17 -20.57 37.44
C THR A 363 -18.09 -22.09 37.54
N ALA A 364 -16.88 -22.68 37.51
CA ALA A 364 -16.69 -24.11 37.74
C ALA A 364 -17.04 -24.52 39.18
N ARG A 365 -16.73 -23.69 40.19
CA ARG A 365 -17.15 -23.91 41.58
C ARG A 365 -18.66 -23.83 41.73
N ALA A 366 -19.29 -22.83 41.12
CA ALA A 366 -20.74 -22.67 41.12
C ALA A 366 -21.45 -23.86 40.47
N ALA A 367 -20.93 -24.36 39.33
CA ALA A 367 -21.46 -25.55 38.66
C ALA A 367 -21.41 -26.79 39.57
N LYS A 368 -20.25 -27.04 40.22
CA LYS A 368 -20.11 -28.15 41.19
C LYS A 368 -21.05 -28.01 42.37
N ALA A 369 -21.19 -26.82 42.93
CA ALA A 369 -22.12 -26.55 44.03
C ALA A 369 -23.58 -26.78 43.59
N GLN A 370 -23.94 -26.40 42.37
CA GLN A 370 -25.27 -26.63 41.81
C GLN A 370 -25.54 -28.12 41.57
N ASP A 371 -24.56 -28.88 41.09
CA ASP A 371 -24.67 -30.33 40.92
C ASP A 371 -24.84 -31.05 42.27
N LEU A 372 -24.06 -30.64 43.29
CA LEU A 372 -24.20 -31.13 44.67
C LEU A 372 -25.59 -30.81 45.23
N ALA A 373 -26.08 -29.58 45.05
CA ALA A 373 -27.41 -29.19 45.50
C ALA A 373 -28.50 -30.03 44.81
N ARG A 374 -28.34 -30.32 43.51
CA ARG A 374 -29.23 -31.23 42.78
C ARG A 374 -29.18 -32.66 43.31
N SER A 375 -28.00 -33.20 43.63
CA SER A 375 -27.89 -34.56 44.18
C SER A 375 -28.46 -34.67 45.60
N LEU A 376 -28.19 -33.68 46.46
CA LEU A 376 -28.77 -33.61 47.81
C LEU A 376 -30.29 -33.44 47.75
N GLY A 377 -30.80 -32.65 46.80
CA GLY A 377 -32.23 -32.52 46.55
C GLY A 377 -32.90 -33.84 46.18
N LYS A 378 -32.26 -34.65 45.31
CA LYS A 378 -32.75 -36.00 44.98
C LYS A 378 -32.72 -36.94 46.18
N ALA A 379 -31.60 -37.00 46.90
CA ALA A 379 -31.46 -37.84 48.09
C ALA A 379 -32.50 -37.49 49.17
N LEU A 380 -32.74 -36.20 49.39
CA LEU A 380 -33.77 -35.74 50.33
C LEU A 380 -35.18 -36.19 49.88
N GLN A 381 -35.45 -36.20 48.58
CA GLN A 381 -36.74 -36.62 48.06
C GLN A 381 -36.93 -38.14 48.21
N GLU A 382 -35.90 -38.92 47.91
CA GLU A 382 -35.87 -40.37 48.16
C GLU A 382 -36.08 -40.69 49.65
N GLU A 383 -35.35 -40.02 50.55
CA GLU A 383 -35.52 -40.15 52.00
C GLU A 383 -36.92 -39.77 52.48
N LYS A 384 -37.55 -38.74 51.88
CA LYS A 384 -38.94 -38.37 52.19
C LYS A 384 -39.91 -39.46 51.75
N GLU A 385 -39.70 -40.08 50.59
CA GLU A 385 -40.52 -41.18 50.10
C GLU A 385 -40.35 -42.44 50.95
N VAL A 386 -39.11 -42.77 51.34
CA VAL A 386 -38.82 -43.87 52.27
C VAL A 386 -39.46 -43.63 53.64
N ASN A 387 -39.30 -42.43 54.23
CA ASN A 387 -39.94 -42.08 55.50
C ASN A 387 -41.46 -42.17 55.43
N LYS A 388 -42.06 -41.73 54.31
CA LYS A 388 -43.50 -41.89 54.07
C LYS A 388 -43.90 -43.36 54.03
N GLY A 389 -43.15 -44.20 53.32
CA GLY A 389 -43.38 -45.64 53.27
C GLY A 389 -43.19 -46.33 54.63
N LEU A 390 -42.20 -45.91 55.41
CA LEU A 390 -41.95 -46.40 56.76
C LEU A 390 -43.10 -46.03 57.70
N MET A 391 -43.58 -44.78 57.67
CA MET A 391 -44.74 -44.34 58.43
C MET A 391 -46.00 -45.15 58.09
N GLN A 392 -46.25 -45.43 56.81
CA GLN A 392 -47.35 -46.31 56.39
C GLN A 392 -47.19 -47.74 56.93
N ARG A 393 -45.96 -48.29 56.90
CA ARG A 393 -45.69 -49.61 57.47
C ARG A 393 -45.86 -49.62 58.99
N ILE A 394 -45.41 -48.59 59.69
CA ILE A 394 -45.63 -48.43 61.13
C ILE A 394 -47.13 -48.41 61.42
N GLN A 395 -47.91 -47.61 60.68
CA GLN A 395 -49.37 -47.55 60.83
C GLN A 395 -50.06 -48.91 60.58
N HIS A 396 -49.59 -49.67 59.60
CA HIS A 396 -50.08 -51.03 59.33
C HIS A 396 -49.72 -52.02 60.45
N VAL A 397 -48.52 -51.89 61.01
CA VAL A 397 -48.09 -52.74 62.13
C VAL A 397 -48.85 -52.38 63.41
N THR A 398 -49.08 -51.09 63.69
CA THR A 398 -49.84 -50.66 64.86
C THR A 398 -51.29 -51.11 64.78
N THR A 399 -51.95 -50.94 63.64
CA THR A 399 -53.33 -51.44 63.44
C THR A 399 -53.42 -52.96 63.58
N LYS A 400 -52.48 -53.72 63.00
CA LYS A 400 -52.43 -55.17 63.23
C LYS A 400 -52.21 -55.52 64.70
N LYS A 401 -51.31 -54.81 65.39
CA LYS A 401 -51.08 -55.00 66.82
C LYS A 401 -52.35 -54.76 67.63
N GLU A 402 -53.07 -53.68 67.37
CA GLU A 402 -54.37 -53.39 68.00
C GLU A 402 -55.37 -54.53 67.75
N THR A 403 -55.50 -55.01 66.51
CA THR A 403 -56.41 -56.14 66.21
C THR A 403 -56.00 -57.44 66.92
N TYR A 404 -54.69 -57.72 67.04
CA TYR A 404 -54.22 -58.88 67.80
C TYR A 404 -54.45 -58.71 69.31
N GLU A 405 -54.30 -57.50 69.85
CA GLU A 405 -54.62 -57.21 71.25
C GLU A 405 -56.12 -57.38 71.53
N GLU A 406 -56.99 -56.94 70.63
CA GLU A 406 -58.44 -57.17 70.70
C GLU A 406 -58.78 -58.66 70.66
N GLN A 407 -58.19 -59.42 69.72
CA GLN A 407 -58.38 -60.87 69.64
C GLN A 407 -57.90 -61.58 70.91
N LEU A 408 -56.76 -61.15 71.46
CA LEU A 408 -56.19 -61.73 72.67
C LEU A 408 -57.04 -61.40 73.90
N GLN A 409 -57.63 -60.20 73.98
CA GLN A 409 -58.63 -59.86 74.98
C GLN A 409 -59.90 -60.71 74.82
N ALA A 410 -60.41 -60.88 73.60
CA ALA A 410 -61.58 -61.71 73.33
C ALA A 410 -61.35 -63.17 73.75
N LEU A 411 -60.21 -63.78 73.35
CA LEU A 411 -59.83 -65.12 73.80
C LEU A 411 -59.69 -65.20 75.32
N LYS A 412 -59.10 -64.19 75.98
CA LYS A 412 -59.02 -64.15 77.44
C LYS A 412 -60.39 -64.15 78.09
N THR A 413 -61.35 -63.38 77.57
CA THR A 413 -62.73 -63.38 78.08
C THR A 413 -63.44 -64.71 77.85
N GLU A 414 -63.19 -65.38 76.71
CA GLU A 414 -63.74 -66.70 76.42
C GLU A 414 -63.14 -67.76 77.34
N VAL A 415 -61.82 -67.76 77.55
CA VAL A 415 -61.15 -68.67 78.49
C VAL A 415 -61.66 -68.43 79.91
N ALA A 416 -61.82 -67.18 80.34
CA ALA A 416 -62.40 -66.86 81.65
C ALA A 416 -63.85 -67.39 81.77
N GLY A 417 -64.67 -67.21 80.73
CA GLY A 417 -66.03 -67.75 80.70
C GLY A 417 -66.09 -69.28 80.69
N LEU A 418 -65.18 -69.95 79.98
CA LEU A 418 -65.04 -71.41 79.99
C LEU A 418 -64.50 -71.92 81.33
N GLN A 419 -63.64 -71.16 82.01
CA GLN A 419 -63.17 -71.46 83.36
C GLN A 419 -64.30 -71.34 84.38
N GLU A 420 -65.12 -70.29 84.29
CA GLU A 420 -66.33 -70.11 85.11
C GLU A 420 -67.33 -71.25 84.85
N MET A 421 -67.59 -71.61 83.59
CA MET A 421 -68.46 -72.73 83.26
C MET A 421 -67.91 -74.09 83.76
N ASN A 422 -66.60 -74.33 83.65
CA ASN A 422 -65.99 -75.52 84.23
C ASN A 422 -66.07 -75.52 85.76
N HIS A 423 -65.93 -74.34 86.40
CA HIS A 423 -66.11 -74.20 87.84
C HIS A 423 -67.54 -74.52 88.26
N ASP A 424 -68.54 -73.97 87.56
CA ASP A 424 -69.96 -74.24 87.78
C ASP A 424 -70.30 -75.72 87.56
N LEU A 425 -69.77 -76.34 86.50
CA LEU A 425 -69.94 -77.78 86.24
C LEU A 425 -69.32 -78.63 87.35
N THR A 426 -68.15 -78.25 87.85
CA THR A 426 -67.49 -78.95 88.97
C THR A 426 -68.29 -78.79 90.27
N MET A 427 -68.87 -77.61 90.52
CA MET A 427 -69.78 -77.37 91.64
C MET A 427 -71.08 -78.15 91.51
N PHE A 428 -71.63 -78.26 90.30
CA PHE A 428 -72.82 -79.07 90.03
C PHE A 428 -72.56 -80.57 90.23
N ILE A 429 -71.43 -81.08 89.72
CA ILE A 429 -71.04 -82.49 89.88
C ILE A 429 -70.79 -82.82 91.35
N SER A 430 -70.02 -81.98 92.07
CA SER A 430 -69.80 -82.17 93.51
C SER A 430 -71.10 -82.04 94.32
N GLY A 431 -72.02 -81.15 93.92
CA GLY A 431 -73.37 -81.08 94.47
C GLY A 431 -74.19 -82.36 94.24
N GLN A 432 -74.15 -82.93 93.04
CA GLN A 432 -74.79 -84.22 92.73
C GLN A 432 -74.15 -85.39 93.46
N GLU A 433 -72.82 -85.44 93.56
CA GLU A 433 -72.11 -86.46 94.33
C GLU A 433 -72.43 -86.37 95.81
N LYS A 434 -72.50 -85.17 96.39
CA LYS A 434 -72.90 -84.96 97.78
C LYS A 434 -74.36 -85.30 98.04
N LEU A 435 -75.25 -85.04 97.08
CA LEU A 435 -76.65 -85.52 97.11
C LEU A 435 -76.72 -87.05 97.05
N ARG A 436 -75.89 -87.70 96.24
CA ARG A 436 -75.77 -89.18 96.18
C ARG A 436 -75.16 -89.77 97.44
N GLU A 437 -74.17 -89.11 98.06
CA GLU A 437 -73.63 -89.50 99.36
C GLU A 437 -74.71 -89.37 100.46
N MET A 438 -75.47 -88.27 100.49
CA MET A 438 -76.60 -88.11 101.42
C MET A 438 -77.76 -89.11 101.15
N GLU A 439 -77.94 -89.57 99.90
CA GLU A 439 -78.86 -90.66 99.54
C GLU A 439 -78.34 -92.03 100.06
N ASN A 440 -77.03 -92.27 99.96
CA ASN A 440 -76.39 -93.49 100.47
C ASN A 440 -76.26 -93.53 102.00
N GLU A 441 -76.15 -92.38 102.66
CA GLU A 441 -76.12 -92.23 104.13
C GLU A 441 -77.53 -92.26 104.77
N GLY A 442 -78.60 -92.40 103.97
CA GLY A 442 -79.94 -92.76 104.46
C GLY A 442 -80.74 -91.62 105.11
N THR A 443 -80.48 -90.36 104.77
CA THR A 443 -81.10 -89.20 105.45
C THR A 443 -82.22 -88.51 104.64
N ILE A 444 -82.53 -88.92 103.40
CA ILE A 444 -83.58 -88.29 102.56
C ILE A 444 -84.48 -89.34 101.88
N ARG A 445 -85.82 -89.16 101.96
CA ARG A 445 -86.84 -90.04 101.36
C ARG A 445 -87.17 -89.62 99.92
N ARG A 446 -87.42 -90.62 99.07
CA ARG A 446 -87.55 -90.59 97.60
C ARG A 446 -88.81 -89.87 97.03
N GLU A 447 -89.48 -88.99 97.80
CA GLU A 447 -90.79 -88.39 97.41
C GLU A 447 -90.78 -86.85 97.19
N GLU A 448 -89.64 -86.17 97.18
CA GLU A 448 -89.56 -84.71 96.90
C GLU A 448 -88.65 -84.34 95.71
N ILE A 449 -88.68 -85.12 94.60
CA ILE A 449 -87.79 -84.90 93.44
C ILE A 449 -88.55 -84.63 92.11
N GLU A 450 -89.88 -84.46 92.11
CA GLU A 450 -90.63 -84.16 90.86
C GLU A 450 -90.90 -82.66 90.58
N GLY A 451 -90.37 -81.73 91.37
CA GLY A 451 -90.61 -80.28 91.18
C GLY A 451 -89.50 -79.47 90.48
N ALA A 452 -88.27 -80.00 90.37
CA ALA A 452 -87.12 -79.21 89.94
C ALA A 452 -86.66 -79.55 88.52
N SER A 453 -87.52 -79.29 87.53
CA SER A 453 -87.06 -79.19 86.14
C SER A 453 -86.46 -77.81 85.92
N THR A 454 -85.15 -77.66 86.18
CA THR A 454 -84.41 -76.47 85.76
C THR A 454 -83.94 -76.68 84.33
N SER A 455 -84.75 -76.22 83.38
CA SER A 455 -84.34 -76.14 81.98
C SER A 455 -83.10 -75.26 81.84
N ALA A 456 -82.03 -75.80 81.25
CA ALA A 456 -80.90 -75.02 80.80
C ALA A 456 -81.37 -73.92 79.82
N PRO A 457 -80.94 -72.65 79.96
CA PRO A 457 -81.36 -71.61 79.04
C PRO A 457 -80.64 -71.77 77.70
N VAL A 458 -81.43 -72.06 76.65
CA VAL A 458 -81.01 -71.90 75.25
C VAL A 458 -80.84 -70.39 74.98
N LYS A 459 -79.60 -69.90 74.94
CA LYS A 459 -79.31 -68.52 74.49
C LYS A 459 -79.35 -68.46 72.96
N LYS A 460 -80.30 -67.68 72.44
CA LYS A 460 -80.39 -67.24 71.05
C LYS A 460 -79.14 -66.42 70.67
N ASN A 461 -78.41 -66.88 69.67
CA ASN A 461 -77.38 -66.09 68.99
C ASN A 461 -78.01 -64.88 68.29
N ARG A 462 -77.74 -63.68 68.80
CA ARG A 462 -78.10 -62.42 68.15
C ARG A 462 -76.96 -62.01 67.22
N ARG A 463 -77.07 -62.37 65.94
CA ARG A 463 -76.25 -61.84 64.84
C ARG A 463 -76.19 -60.31 64.94
N ARG A 464 -75.00 -59.75 65.17
CA ARG A 464 -74.68 -58.37 64.78
C ARG A 464 -74.35 -58.40 63.28
N LYS A 465 -75.15 -57.68 62.49
CA LYS A 465 -74.79 -57.28 61.13
C LYS A 465 -73.63 -56.27 61.24
N ASN A 466 -72.65 -56.47 60.36
CA ASN A 466 -71.57 -55.53 60.04
C ASN A 466 -72.10 -54.14 59.70
#